data_AF-A0A7V9NNU4-F1
#
_entry.id   AF-A0A7V9NNU4-F1
#
_cell.length_a   1.000
_cell.length_b   1.000
_cell.length_c   1.000
_cell.angle_alpha   90.00
_cell.angle_beta   90.00
_cell.angle_gamma   90.00
#
_symmetry.space_group_name_H-M   'P 1'
#
loop_
_entity.id
_entity.type
_entity.pdbx_description
1 polymer ?
#
loop_
_entity_poly.entity_id
_entity_poly.type
_entity_poly.pdbx_seq_one_letter_code
_entity_poly.pdbx_strand_id
1 'polypeptide(L)'
;VEAGRIDHAHHDGNAFRALTDTIELSSAVRTALSKVDLEDTLLIVTADHSHTFTMAGYPIRGNNILGLVREVGGQGLVEEKFANDKNNQPFTTLGYANGTGNRGGTRPNLTQESVLNPNYKQEATVPLSAETHGGEDVAIFANGAGSHLVQGVMEENWIFYVMKEAMRMK
;
A
#
# COMPACT_ATOMS: atom_id res chain seq x y z
N VAL A 1 0.61 -4.99 18.04
CA VAL A 1 -0.35 -3.98 17.54
C VAL A 1 -0.59 -4.35 16.10
N GLU A 2 -1.85 -4.55 15.72
CA GLU A 2 -2.21 -4.99 14.37
C GLU A 2 -3.19 -3.97 13.77
N ALA A 3 -2.91 -3.53 12.55
CA ALA A 3 -3.82 -2.72 11.75
C ALA A 3 -4.50 -3.59 10.69
N GLY A 4 -5.14 -4.68 11.13
CA GLY A 4 -5.67 -5.73 10.23
C GLY A 4 -6.77 -5.27 9.26
N ARG A 5 -7.27 -4.03 9.39
CA ARG A 5 -8.22 -3.46 8.43
C ARG A 5 -7.57 -2.93 7.15
N ILE A 6 -6.23 -2.82 7.10
CA ILE A 6 -5.48 -2.60 5.86
C ILE A 6 -5.79 -3.73 4.87
N ASP A 7 -5.67 -4.99 5.32
CA ASP A 7 -5.98 -6.19 4.54
C ASP A 7 -7.45 -6.21 4.07
N HIS A 8 -8.39 -6.05 5.00
CA HIS A 8 -9.82 -6.05 4.65
C HIS A 8 -10.17 -5.00 3.57
N ALA A 9 -9.54 -3.82 3.64
CA ALA A 9 -9.76 -2.78 2.65
C ALA A 9 -9.16 -3.12 1.28
N HIS A 10 -8.02 -3.81 1.25
CA HIS A 10 -7.46 -4.33 0.00
C HIS A 10 -8.34 -5.42 -0.61
N HIS A 11 -8.83 -6.38 0.18
CA HIS A 11 -9.81 -7.38 -0.27
C HIS A 11 -11.06 -6.73 -0.90
N ASP A 12 -11.53 -5.63 -0.34
CA ASP A 12 -12.64 -4.83 -0.87
C ASP A 12 -12.31 -4.02 -2.13
N GLY A 13 -11.05 -4.03 -2.57
CA GLY A 13 -10.52 -3.24 -3.69
C GLY A 13 -10.51 -1.74 -3.40
N ASN A 14 -10.38 -1.33 -2.13
CA ASN A 14 -10.54 0.05 -1.67
C ASN A 14 -9.23 0.63 -1.11
N ALA A 15 -8.44 1.24 -1.99
CA ALA A 15 -7.17 1.84 -1.62
C ALA A 15 -7.29 3.08 -0.72
N PHE A 16 -8.41 3.82 -0.76
CA PHE A 16 -8.62 4.96 0.16
C PHE A 16 -8.54 4.48 1.62
N ARG A 17 -9.29 3.41 1.94
CA ARG A 17 -9.35 2.85 3.28
C ARG A 17 -8.07 2.13 3.65
N ALA A 18 -7.50 1.33 2.74
CA ALA A 18 -6.25 0.63 3.00
C ALA A 18 -5.11 1.60 3.36
N LEU A 19 -4.97 2.69 2.60
CA LEU A 19 -3.95 3.71 2.86
C LEU A 19 -4.26 4.54 4.12
N THR A 20 -5.53 4.80 4.41
CA THR A 20 -5.93 5.51 5.64
C THR A 20 -5.57 4.67 6.88
N ASP A 21 -5.90 3.38 6.90
CA ASP A 21 -5.56 2.51 8.02
C ASP A 21 -4.05 2.28 8.13
N THR A 22 -3.32 2.32 7.00
CA THR A 22 -1.85 2.34 6.99
C THR A 22 -1.28 3.62 7.64
N ILE A 23 -1.90 4.77 7.41
CA ILE A 23 -1.53 6.03 8.08
C ILE A 23 -1.78 5.91 9.60
N GLU A 24 -2.88 5.28 10.01
CA GLU A 24 -3.16 5.05 11.43
C GLU A 24 -2.17 4.07 12.08
N LEU A 25 -1.73 3.02 11.37
CA LEU A 25 -0.61 2.17 11.82
C LEU A 25 0.66 3.00 12.02
N SER A 26 1.01 3.86 11.06
CA SER A 26 2.17 4.76 11.17
C SER A 26 2.05 5.70 12.38
N SER A 27 0.85 6.22 12.67
CA SER A 27 0.58 7.01 13.88
C SER A 27 0.73 6.20 15.18
N ALA A 28 0.29 4.95 15.20
CA ALA A 28 0.49 4.04 16.32
C ALA A 28 1.98 3.75 16.57
N VAL A 29 2.76 3.51 15.51
CA VAL A 29 4.22 3.31 15.59
C VAL A 29 4.91 4.56 16.17
N ARG A 30 4.57 5.77 15.69
CA ARG A 30 5.10 7.03 16.25
C ARG A 30 4.75 7.20 17.72
N THR A 31 3.54 6.81 18.11
CA THR A 31 3.11 6.87 19.52
C THR A 31 3.86 5.87 20.39
N ALA A 32 4.16 4.67 19.88
CA ALA A 32 4.98 3.69 20.59
C ALA A 32 6.41 4.20 20.77
N LEU A 33 7.03 4.72 19.70
CA LEU A 33 8.38 5.31 19.74
C LEU A 33 8.51 6.45 20.76
N SER A 34 7.46 7.25 20.97
CA SER A 34 7.50 8.33 21.97
C SER A 34 7.29 7.87 23.41
N LYS A 35 7.03 6.57 23.64
CA LYS A 35 6.64 6.02 24.95
C LYS A 35 7.60 4.96 25.48
N VAL A 36 8.62 4.59 24.72
CA VAL A 36 9.56 3.52 25.06
C VAL A 36 11.00 4.03 25.06
N ASP A 37 11.87 3.38 25.81
CA ASP A 37 13.32 3.55 25.72
C ASP A 37 13.87 2.54 24.71
N LEU A 38 14.51 3.01 23.64
CA LEU A 38 15.02 2.13 22.60
C LEU A 38 16.27 1.35 23.03
N GLU A 39 16.90 1.71 24.14
CA GLU A 39 18.02 0.94 24.71
C GLU A 39 17.56 -0.41 25.31
N ASP A 40 16.30 -0.51 25.74
CA ASP A 40 15.72 -1.74 26.30
C ASP A 40 14.53 -2.30 25.51
N THR A 41 14.06 -1.58 24.50
CA THR A 41 12.91 -1.95 23.68
C THR A 41 13.31 -2.19 22.23
N LEU A 42 13.01 -3.38 21.71
CA LEU A 42 13.00 -3.69 20.28
C LEU A 42 11.63 -3.32 19.69
N LEU A 43 11.62 -2.47 18.66
CA LEU A 43 10.43 -2.19 17.86
C LEU A 43 10.61 -2.75 16.45
N ILE A 44 9.72 -3.64 16.04
CA ILE A 44 9.65 -4.18 14.67
C ILE A 44 8.31 -3.78 14.03
N VAL A 45 8.35 -3.36 12.76
CA VAL A 45 7.18 -3.16 11.89
C VAL A 45 7.36 -4.02 10.66
N THR A 46 6.35 -4.82 10.33
CA THR A 46 6.35 -5.69 9.14
C THR A 46 4.91 -5.94 8.70
N ALA A 47 4.73 -6.73 7.66
CA ALA A 47 3.46 -7.29 7.22
C ALA A 47 3.57 -8.83 7.25
N ASP A 48 2.43 -9.50 7.36
CA ASP A 48 2.28 -10.94 7.17
C ASP A 48 2.28 -11.32 5.69
N HIS A 49 1.71 -10.47 4.83
CA HIS A 49 1.78 -10.59 3.37
C HIS A 49 1.51 -9.25 2.68
N SER A 50 1.64 -9.23 1.35
CA SER A 50 1.25 -8.09 0.51
C SER A 50 -0.15 -8.29 -0.09
N HIS A 51 -0.50 -7.48 -1.09
CA HIS A 51 -1.69 -7.57 -1.93
C HIS A 51 -1.31 -7.40 -3.40
N THR A 52 -2.19 -7.77 -4.32
CA THR A 52 -2.03 -7.47 -5.75
C THR A 52 -2.27 -6.00 -6.11
N PHE A 53 -1.96 -5.10 -5.17
CA PHE A 53 -2.04 -3.67 -5.27
C PHE A 53 -0.88 -3.12 -6.10
N THR A 54 -1.17 -2.20 -7.01
CA THR A 54 -0.18 -1.66 -7.94
C THR A 54 -0.22 -0.14 -7.97
N MET A 55 0.95 0.44 -8.20
CA MET A 55 1.14 1.86 -8.49
C MET A 55 1.68 1.98 -9.91
N ALA A 56 0.91 2.60 -10.80
CA ALA A 56 1.18 2.66 -12.23
C ALA A 56 1.12 4.11 -12.78
N GLY A 57 1.49 4.25 -14.06
CA GLY A 57 1.57 5.53 -14.75
C GLY A 57 2.84 6.33 -14.43
N TYR A 58 2.90 7.56 -14.93
CA TYR A 58 4.01 8.48 -14.66
C TYR A 58 3.50 9.75 -13.95
N PRO A 59 2.82 9.62 -12.78
CA PRO A 59 2.19 10.74 -12.12
C PRO A 59 3.24 11.80 -11.73
N ILE A 60 2.92 13.06 -11.98
CA ILE A 60 3.73 14.19 -11.50
C ILE A 60 3.85 14.14 -9.98
N ARG A 61 4.96 14.67 -9.46
CA ARG A 61 5.09 14.90 -8.02
C ARG A 61 3.95 15.79 -7.51
N GLY A 62 3.28 15.34 -6.46
CA GLY A 62 2.12 16.05 -5.89
C GLY A 62 0.78 15.69 -6.54
N ASN A 63 0.75 14.81 -7.55
CA ASN A 63 -0.50 14.20 -8.00
C ASN A 63 -1.16 13.46 -6.83
N ASN A 64 -2.47 13.59 -6.69
CA ASN A 64 -3.19 12.86 -5.66
C ASN A 64 -3.09 11.35 -5.95
N ILE A 65 -2.58 10.57 -5.00
CA ILE A 65 -2.34 9.14 -5.17
C ILE A 65 -3.63 8.38 -5.55
N LEU A 66 -4.80 8.82 -5.06
CA LEU A 66 -6.09 8.21 -5.39
C LEU A 66 -6.69 8.70 -6.72
N GLY A 67 -6.09 9.72 -7.32
CA GLY A 67 -6.62 10.42 -8.47
C GLY A 67 -6.26 9.80 -9.82
N LEU A 68 -6.81 10.41 -10.87
CA LEU A 68 -6.37 10.19 -12.24
C LEU A 68 -4.92 10.67 -12.43
N VAL A 69 -4.19 10.02 -13.33
CA VAL A 69 -2.80 10.35 -13.60
C VAL A 69 -2.69 11.70 -14.33
N ARG A 70 -1.85 12.60 -13.79
CA ARG A 70 -1.36 13.80 -14.47
C ARG A 70 0.12 13.63 -14.76
N GLU A 71 0.58 14.02 -15.94
CA GLU A 71 1.97 13.84 -16.37
C GLU A 71 2.66 15.17 -16.69
N VAL A 72 3.98 15.13 -16.80
CA VAL A 72 4.78 16.25 -17.31
C VAL A 72 4.95 16.05 -18.82
N GLY A 73 4.53 17.04 -19.61
CA GLY A 73 4.69 17.06 -21.05
C GLY A 73 6.14 17.23 -21.50
N GLY A 74 6.39 17.07 -22.81
CA GLY A 74 7.74 17.12 -23.40
C GLY A 74 8.50 18.44 -23.20
N GLN A 75 7.82 19.51 -22.77
CA GLN A 75 8.41 20.81 -22.45
C GLN A 75 8.74 20.98 -20.96
N GLY A 76 8.56 19.95 -20.14
CA GLY A 76 8.77 20.03 -18.68
C GLY A 76 7.64 20.71 -17.92
N LEU A 77 6.50 20.97 -18.58
CA LEU A 77 5.30 21.58 -17.99
C LEU A 77 4.25 20.52 -17.68
N VAL A 78 3.43 20.77 -16.65
CA VAL A 78 2.31 19.87 -16.31
C VAL A 78 1.26 19.90 -17.41
N GLU A 79 0.85 18.73 -17.88
CA GLU A 79 -0.23 18.60 -18.86
C GLU A 79 -1.57 19.04 -18.24
N GLU A 80 -2.36 19.83 -19.00
CA GLU A 80 -3.69 20.26 -18.55
C GLU A 80 -4.65 19.06 -18.42
N LYS A 81 -4.53 18.11 -19.36
CA LYS A 81 -5.36 16.91 -19.44
C LYS A 81 -4.77 15.78 -18.59
N PHE A 82 -5.64 14.87 -18.17
CA PHE A 82 -5.21 13.60 -17.57
C PHE A 82 -4.57 12.71 -18.64
N ALA A 83 -3.65 11.85 -18.21
CA ALA A 83 -3.10 10.81 -19.06
C ALA A 83 -4.19 9.78 -19.39
N ASN A 84 -4.21 9.38 -20.66
CA ASN A 84 -5.18 8.43 -21.19
C ASN A 84 -4.50 7.13 -21.62
N ASP A 85 -5.25 6.03 -21.54
CA ASP A 85 -4.88 4.77 -22.15
C ASP A 85 -5.05 4.80 -23.68
N LYS A 86 -4.78 3.66 -24.34
CA LYS A 86 -4.91 3.52 -25.80
C LYS A 86 -6.34 3.64 -26.32
N ASN A 87 -7.35 3.58 -25.45
CA ASN A 87 -8.76 3.78 -25.79
C ASN A 87 -9.21 5.22 -25.51
N ASN A 88 -8.26 6.13 -25.23
CA ASN A 88 -8.50 7.52 -24.89
C ASN A 88 -9.32 7.70 -23.59
N GLN A 89 -9.18 6.76 -22.64
CA GLN A 89 -9.82 6.82 -21.34
C GLN A 89 -8.79 7.13 -20.24
N PRO A 90 -9.10 8.02 -19.29
CA PRO A 90 -8.19 8.29 -18.19
C PRO A 90 -8.09 7.11 -17.23
N PHE A 91 -6.99 7.04 -16.49
CA PHE A 91 -6.71 5.94 -15.54
C PHE A 91 -6.16 6.46 -14.21
N THR A 92 -6.35 5.67 -13.16
CA THR A 92 -5.86 5.99 -11.80
C THR A 92 -4.41 5.57 -11.63
N THR A 93 -3.72 6.23 -10.70
CA THR A 93 -2.37 5.81 -10.28
C THR A 93 -2.40 4.44 -9.62
N LEU A 94 -3.45 4.17 -8.83
CA LEU A 94 -3.61 2.92 -8.11
C LEU A 94 -4.55 1.96 -8.85
N GLY A 95 -4.21 0.67 -8.80
CA GLY A 95 -5.01 -0.42 -9.37
C GLY A 95 -4.76 -1.74 -8.64
N TYR A 96 -5.53 -2.76 -8.99
CA TYR A 96 -5.31 -4.12 -8.53
C TYR A 96 -5.19 -5.10 -9.70
N ALA A 97 -4.48 -6.22 -9.52
CA ALA A 97 -4.46 -7.25 -10.56
C ALA A 97 -5.81 -7.97 -10.65
N ASN A 98 -6.47 -8.20 -9.50
CA ASN A 98 -7.76 -8.88 -9.41
C ASN A 98 -8.66 -8.25 -8.34
N GLY A 99 -9.92 -8.71 -8.24
CA GLY A 99 -10.83 -8.29 -7.17
C GLY A 99 -12.11 -7.61 -7.64
N THR A 100 -12.78 -6.97 -6.68
CA THR A 100 -14.15 -6.46 -6.86
C THR A 100 -14.27 -5.18 -7.69
N GLY A 101 -13.12 -4.57 -8.02
CA GLY A 101 -13.03 -3.38 -8.85
C GLY A 101 -13.07 -3.66 -10.36
N ASN A 102 -13.12 -4.93 -10.77
CA ASN A 102 -13.38 -5.28 -12.16
C ASN A 102 -14.82 -4.94 -12.53
N ARG A 103 -15.01 -4.26 -13.66
CA ARG A 103 -16.33 -3.75 -14.08
C ARG A 103 -16.95 -4.55 -15.23
N GLY A 104 -16.40 -5.72 -15.54
CA GLY A 104 -16.80 -6.52 -16.69
C GLY A 104 -16.52 -5.79 -18.00
N GLY A 105 -17.51 -5.80 -18.91
CA GLY A 105 -17.42 -5.43 -20.33
C GLY A 105 -16.59 -4.19 -20.69
N THR A 106 -17.23 -3.11 -21.11
CA THR A 106 -16.49 -1.90 -21.51
C THR A 106 -16.06 -1.13 -20.27
N ARG A 107 -14.75 -0.84 -20.17
CA ARG A 107 -14.21 0.03 -19.13
C ARG A 107 -14.97 1.37 -19.12
N PRO A 108 -15.55 1.80 -17.99
CA PRO A 108 -16.31 3.05 -17.95
C PRO A 108 -15.38 4.24 -18.02
N ASN A 109 -15.93 5.38 -18.44
CA ASN A 109 -15.21 6.63 -18.40
C ASN A 109 -15.03 7.09 -16.94
N LEU A 110 -13.79 7.27 -16.51
CA LEU A 110 -13.48 7.74 -15.17
C LEU A 110 -13.48 9.27 -15.09
N THR A 111 -14.01 9.80 -13.99
CA THR A 111 -13.91 11.23 -13.66
C THR A 111 -13.09 11.41 -12.40
N GLN A 112 -12.41 12.55 -12.27
CA GLN A 112 -11.63 12.87 -11.07
C GLN A 112 -12.50 12.81 -9.80
N GLU A 113 -13.73 13.31 -9.85
CA GLU A 113 -14.68 13.24 -8.73
C GLU A 113 -14.99 11.79 -8.33
N SER A 114 -15.26 10.92 -9.32
CA SER A 114 -15.61 9.53 -9.06
C SER A 114 -14.48 8.74 -8.40
N VAL A 115 -13.24 8.93 -8.86
CA VAL A 115 -12.08 8.16 -8.36
C VAL A 115 -11.60 8.64 -6.99
N LEU A 116 -11.91 9.89 -6.62
CA LEU A 116 -11.62 10.44 -5.30
C LEU A 116 -12.70 10.12 -4.25
N ASN A 117 -13.79 9.47 -4.64
CA ASN A 117 -14.80 9.05 -3.67
C ASN A 117 -14.22 7.98 -2.73
N PRO A 118 -14.39 8.09 -1.39
CA PRO A 118 -13.89 7.08 -0.45
C PRO A 118 -14.41 5.66 -0.70
N ASN A 119 -15.54 5.50 -1.38
CA ASN A 119 -16.12 4.21 -1.76
C ASN A 119 -15.68 3.72 -3.14
N TYR A 120 -14.85 4.48 -3.85
CA TYR A 120 -14.33 4.05 -5.14
C TYR A 120 -13.50 2.77 -4.99
N LYS A 121 -13.83 1.79 -5.82
CA LYS A 121 -13.06 0.56 -5.97
C LYS A 121 -12.13 0.73 -7.16
N GLN A 122 -10.82 0.69 -6.91
CA GLN A 122 -9.81 0.83 -7.96
C GLN A 122 -9.99 -0.27 -9.00
N GLU A 123 -9.63 0.02 -10.25
CA GLU A 123 -9.82 -0.94 -11.32
C GLU A 123 -9.01 -2.21 -11.10
N ALA A 124 -9.63 -3.34 -11.44
CA ALA A 124 -9.01 -4.65 -11.39
C ALA A 124 -9.17 -5.42 -12.70
N THR A 125 -8.17 -6.22 -13.06
CA THR A 125 -8.14 -6.92 -14.36
C THR A 125 -8.91 -8.24 -14.33
N VAL A 126 -8.77 -9.03 -13.26
CA VAL A 126 -9.50 -10.30 -13.08
C VAL A 126 -10.65 -10.13 -12.09
N PRO A 127 -11.91 -10.45 -12.48
CA PRO A 127 -13.07 -10.29 -11.60
C PRO A 127 -13.08 -11.36 -10.51
N LEU A 128 -13.07 -10.92 -9.24
CA LEU A 128 -13.22 -11.78 -8.07
C LEU A 128 -14.13 -11.10 -7.03
N SER A 129 -14.71 -11.89 -6.13
CA SER A 129 -15.54 -11.40 -5.01
C SER A 129 -14.73 -10.74 -3.90
N ALA A 130 -13.42 -10.99 -3.86
CA ALA A 130 -12.43 -10.33 -3.03
C ALA A 130 -11.13 -10.28 -3.83
N GLU A 131 -10.37 -9.21 -3.67
CA GLU A 131 -8.99 -9.16 -4.13
C GLU A 131 -8.12 -10.17 -3.36
N THR A 132 -6.99 -10.63 -3.92
CA THR A 132 -6.14 -11.65 -3.29
C THR A 132 -4.85 -11.07 -2.69
N HIS A 133 -4.29 -11.74 -1.70
CA HIS A 133 -2.94 -11.41 -1.20
C HIS A 133 -1.88 -11.46 -2.32
N GLY A 134 -0.81 -10.70 -2.13
CA GLY A 134 0.42 -10.70 -2.91
C GLY A 134 1.46 -11.62 -2.28
N GLY A 135 2.23 -12.31 -3.12
CA GLY A 135 3.23 -13.29 -2.69
C GLY A 135 4.67 -12.79 -2.80
N GLU A 136 4.88 -11.51 -3.08
CA GLU A 136 6.18 -10.88 -3.04
C GLU A 136 6.65 -10.60 -1.62
N ASP A 137 7.97 -10.53 -1.44
CA ASP A 137 8.59 -10.22 -0.15
C ASP A 137 8.06 -8.89 0.41
N VAL A 138 7.82 -8.87 1.72
CA VAL A 138 7.42 -7.68 2.47
C VAL A 138 8.57 -7.12 3.29
N ALA A 139 8.50 -5.83 3.61
CA ALA A 139 9.54 -5.16 4.37
C ALA A 139 9.49 -5.54 5.87
N ILE A 140 10.67 -5.57 6.48
CA ILE A 140 10.85 -5.60 7.93
C ILE A 140 11.63 -4.35 8.32
N PHE A 141 11.04 -3.50 9.15
CA PHE A 141 11.70 -2.34 9.76
C PHE A 141 11.96 -2.63 11.24
N ALA A 142 13.16 -2.36 11.73
CA ALA A 142 13.51 -2.58 13.13
C ALA A 142 14.26 -1.38 13.72
N ASN A 143 14.03 -1.10 15.01
CA ASN A 143 14.72 -0.05 15.77
C ASN A 143 14.88 -0.46 17.24
N GLY A 144 15.92 0.06 17.91
CA GLY A 144 16.22 -0.20 19.32
C GLY A 144 16.99 -1.50 19.57
N ALA A 145 16.84 -2.05 20.77
CA ALA A 145 17.62 -3.17 21.28
C ALA A 145 17.60 -4.39 20.34
N GLY A 146 18.76 -4.85 19.86
CA GLY A 146 18.84 -6.03 18.98
C GLY A 146 18.38 -5.81 17.52
N SER A 147 17.97 -4.60 17.13
CA SER A 147 17.49 -4.31 15.77
C SER A 147 18.49 -4.61 14.64
N HIS A 148 19.79 -4.57 14.93
CA HIS A 148 20.87 -4.92 13.98
C HIS A 148 20.83 -6.39 13.49
N LEU A 149 20.02 -7.25 14.13
CA LEU A 149 19.79 -8.62 13.68
C LEU A 149 18.87 -8.69 12.45
N VAL A 150 18.09 -7.64 12.17
CA VAL A 150 17.25 -7.53 10.98
C VAL A 150 18.07 -6.97 9.83
N GLN A 151 18.48 -7.84 8.90
CA GLN A 151 19.33 -7.46 7.78
C GLN A 151 19.15 -8.40 6.58
N GLY A 152 19.32 -7.85 5.37
CA GLY A 152 19.24 -8.62 4.13
C GLY A 152 17.84 -9.16 3.85
N VAL A 153 17.78 -10.36 3.29
CA VAL A 153 16.54 -11.10 3.02
C VAL A 153 16.43 -12.21 4.05
N MET A 154 15.27 -12.32 4.69
CA MET A 154 15.02 -13.22 5.81
C MET A 154 13.70 -13.95 5.58
N GLU A 155 13.64 -15.24 5.94
CA GLU A 155 12.36 -15.94 6.02
C GLU A 155 11.49 -15.28 7.11
N GLU A 156 10.18 -15.22 6.91
CA GLU A 156 9.25 -14.58 7.85
C GLU A 156 9.38 -15.13 9.28
N ASN A 157 9.60 -16.45 9.41
CA ASN A 157 9.77 -17.10 10.71
C ASN A 157 11.03 -16.64 11.48
N TRP A 158 11.99 -15.99 10.83
CA TRP A 158 13.15 -15.39 11.51
C TRP A 158 12.79 -14.21 12.41
N ILE A 159 11.68 -13.51 12.15
CA ILE A 159 11.22 -12.40 13.00
C ILE A 159 11.06 -12.88 14.45
N PHE A 160 10.49 -14.07 14.65
CA PHE A 160 10.37 -14.70 15.96
C PHE A 160 11.73 -14.91 16.64
N TYR A 161 12.72 -15.42 15.91
CA TYR A 161 14.05 -15.70 16.47
C TYR A 161 14.81 -14.41 16.82
N VAL A 162 14.66 -13.34 16.04
CA VAL A 162 15.19 -12.01 16.37
C VAL A 162 14.58 -11.50 17.66
N MET A 163 13.25 -11.57 17.80
CA MET A 163 12.57 -11.16 19.03
C MET A 163 13.00 -12.00 20.24
N LYS A 164 13.10 -13.32 20.07
CA LYS A 164 13.56 -14.25 21.12
C LYS A 164 14.95 -13.87 21.62
N GLU A 165 15.88 -13.63 20.71
CA GLU A 165 17.26 -13.24 21.02
C GLU A 165 17.31 -11.89 21.74
N ALA A 166 16.64 -10.87 21.20
CA ALA A 166 16.60 -9.54 21.80
C ALA A 166 16.00 -9.54 23.22
N MET A 167 14.97 -10.36 23.46
CA MET A 167 14.33 -10.51 24.77
C MET A 167 15.07 -11.46 25.71
N ARG A 168 16.18 -12.09 25.26
CA ARG A 168 16.94 -13.11 26.01
C ARG A 168 16.06 -14.24 26.56
N MET A 169 15.05 -14.64 25.79
CA MET A 169 14.12 -15.70 26.16
C MET A 169 14.80 -17.06 25.99
N LYS A 170 14.62 -17.96 26.96
CA LYS A 170 15.14 -19.34 26.93
C LYS A 170 14.43 -20.17 25.86
#